data_AF-A0A659UL70-F1
#
_entry.id   AF-A0A659UL70-F1
#
_cell.length_a   1.000
_cell.length_b   1.000
_cell.length_c   1.000
_cell.angle_alpha   90.00
_cell.angle_beta   90.00
_cell.angle_gamma   90.00
#
_symmetry.space_group_name_H-M   'P 1'
#
loop_
_entity.id
_entity.type
_entity.pdbx_description
1 polymer ?
#
loop_
_entity_poly.entity_id
_entity_poly.type
_entity_poly.pdbx_seq_one_letter_code
_entity_poly.pdbx_strand_id
1 'polypeptide(L)'
;IDPEPTIGPKTDEARFRAYGDKGVLALICDSTNALREGESPSEVAVGEGLKGVIQAAKGRVAVTTFSSNVGRIVSIARAARDAGRQCLVLGRSLKRVIDVADELGYMDGLPEFIAEEDFGFIPREN
;
A
#
# COMPACT_ATOMS: atom_id res chain seq x y z
N ILE A 1 -15.77 -3.47 -2.96
CA ILE A 1 -15.04 -4.52 -2.18
C ILE A 1 -13.75 -4.75 -2.94
N ASP A 2 -12.60 -4.83 -2.27
CA ASP A 2 -11.35 -5.18 -2.94
C ASP A 2 -11.24 -6.73 -3.03
N PRO A 3 -11.23 -7.33 -4.24
CA PRO A 3 -11.08 -8.76 -4.41
C PRO A 3 -9.64 -9.25 -4.18
N GLU A 4 -8.65 -8.35 -4.20
CA GLU A 4 -7.22 -8.65 -4.14
C GLU A 4 -6.48 -7.66 -3.20
N PRO A 5 -6.77 -7.68 -1.89
CA PRO A 5 -6.12 -6.79 -0.95
C PRO A 5 -4.63 -7.13 -0.79
N THR A 6 -3.78 -6.11 -0.70
CA THR A 6 -2.33 -6.29 -0.46
C THR A 6 -2.03 -6.82 0.95
N ILE A 7 -2.83 -6.41 1.93
CA ILE A 7 -2.68 -6.74 3.35
C ILE A 7 -4.03 -7.18 3.90
N GLY A 8 -4.01 -8.20 4.76
CA GLY A 8 -5.19 -8.67 5.47
C GLY A 8 -6.09 -9.58 4.64
N PRO A 9 -7.17 -10.11 5.24
CA PRO A 9 -8.09 -11.00 4.56
C PRO A 9 -8.99 -10.25 3.57
N LYS A 10 -9.54 -10.99 2.61
CA LYS A 10 -10.65 -10.51 1.78
C LYS A 10 -11.88 -10.24 2.65
N THR A 11 -12.79 -9.42 2.13
CA THR A 11 -14.07 -9.16 2.80
C THR A 11 -14.87 -10.47 2.95
N ASP A 12 -15.37 -10.73 4.15
CA ASP A 12 -16.21 -11.90 4.44
C ASP A 12 -17.65 -11.67 3.96
N GLU A 13 -17.86 -11.80 2.65
CA GLU A 13 -19.17 -11.62 2.02
C GLU A 13 -20.22 -12.59 2.55
N ALA A 14 -19.83 -13.83 2.89
CA ALA A 14 -20.75 -14.84 3.40
C ALA A 14 -21.39 -14.37 4.71
N ARG A 15 -20.60 -13.78 5.60
CA ARG A 15 -21.08 -13.19 6.83
C ARG A 15 -22.00 -11.99 6.60
N PHE A 16 -21.68 -11.12 5.64
CA PHE A 16 -22.58 -10.01 5.27
C PHE A 16 -23.93 -10.50 4.75
N ARG A 17 -23.93 -11.52 3.88
CA ARG A 17 -25.17 -12.14 3.37
C ARG A 17 -26.00 -12.74 4.50
N ALA A 18 -25.36 -13.48 5.42
CA ALA A 18 -26.03 -14.06 6.57
C ALA A 18 -26.67 -13.02 7.51
N TYR A 19 -26.14 -11.79 7.59
CA TYR A 19 -26.81 -10.69 8.30
C TYR A 19 -27.99 -10.14 7.51
N GLY A 20 -27.87 -10.02 6.18
CA GLY A 20 -28.98 -9.65 5.29
C GLY A 20 -30.17 -10.59 5.42
N ASP A 21 -29.92 -11.89 5.44
CA ASP A 21 -30.95 -12.93 5.57
C ASP A 21 -31.71 -12.88 6.91
N LYS A 22 -31.05 -12.39 7.98
CA LYS A 22 -31.65 -12.20 9.31
C LYS A 22 -32.54 -10.96 9.41
N GLY A 23 -32.49 -10.09 8.41
CA GLY A 23 -33.15 -8.78 8.42
C GLY A 23 -32.30 -7.71 9.11
N VAL A 24 -32.08 -6.60 8.43
CA VAL A 24 -31.32 -5.44 8.92
C VAL A 24 -32.27 -4.25 9.04
N LEU A 25 -32.45 -3.73 10.26
CA LEU A 25 -33.32 -2.57 10.52
C LEU A 25 -32.72 -1.26 9.97
N ALA A 26 -31.41 -1.07 10.15
CA ALA A 26 -30.69 0.12 9.72
C ALA A 26 -29.26 -0.25 9.33
N LEU A 27 -28.73 0.43 8.31
CA LEU A 27 -27.35 0.33 7.86
C LEU A 27 -26.67 1.69 8.00
N ILE A 28 -25.52 1.71 8.64
CA ILE A 28 -24.60 2.85 8.64
C ILE A 28 -23.42 2.45 7.77
N CYS A 29 -23.18 3.19 6.69
CA CYS A 29 -22.13 2.89 5.71
C CYS A 29 -21.26 4.11 5.42
N ASP A 30 -20.06 3.84 4.89
CA ASP A 30 -19.13 4.86 4.42
C ASP A 30 -19.59 5.46 3.09
N SER A 31 -19.63 6.79 3.01
CA SER A 31 -20.06 7.56 1.84
C SER A 31 -18.91 8.28 1.11
N THR A 32 -17.65 8.02 1.48
CA THR A 32 -16.46 8.71 0.93
C THR A 32 -16.44 8.79 -0.60
N ASN A 33 -16.87 7.72 -1.28
CA ASN A 33 -16.88 7.64 -2.75
C ASN A 33 -18.30 7.50 -3.35
N ALA A 34 -19.36 7.86 -2.61
CA ALA A 34 -20.75 7.61 -3.04
C ALA A 34 -21.15 8.31 -4.36
N LEU A 35 -20.45 9.38 -4.73
CA LEU A 35 -20.71 10.14 -5.97
C LEU A 35 -19.86 9.66 -7.16
N ARG A 36 -18.95 8.71 -6.95
CA ARG A 36 -18.06 8.21 -8.00
C ARG A 36 -18.65 6.93 -8.58
N GLU A 37 -18.85 6.92 -9.90
CA GLU A 37 -19.30 5.73 -10.61
C GLU A 37 -18.20 4.66 -10.73
N GLY A 38 -18.64 3.42 -10.91
CA GLY A 38 -17.77 2.26 -11.08
C GLY A 38 -17.20 1.73 -9.77
N GLU A 39 -16.15 0.92 -9.90
CA GLU A 39 -15.47 0.28 -8.77
C GLU A 39 -14.10 0.90 -8.55
N SER A 40 -13.67 0.89 -7.29
CA SER A 40 -12.28 1.24 -6.97
C SER A 40 -11.37 0.11 -7.44
N PRO A 41 -10.20 0.41 -8.04
CA PRO A 41 -9.25 -0.62 -8.43
C PRO A 41 -8.74 -1.39 -7.21
N SER A 42 -8.36 -2.65 -7.41
CA SER A 42 -7.71 -3.45 -6.36
C SER A 42 -6.34 -2.88 -5.99
N GLU A 43 -5.91 -3.09 -4.75
CA GLU A 43 -4.56 -2.66 -4.35
C GLU A 43 -3.45 -3.42 -5.11
N VAL A 44 -3.73 -4.62 -5.62
CA VAL A 44 -2.84 -5.32 -6.58
C VAL A 44 -2.71 -4.54 -7.89
N ALA A 45 -3.82 -4.13 -8.51
CA ALA A 45 -3.79 -3.34 -9.74
C ALA A 45 -3.05 -2.00 -9.55
N VAL A 46 -3.22 -1.36 -8.39
CA VAL A 46 -2.45 -0.17 -8.02
C VAL A 46 -0.96 -0.49 -7.90
N GLY A 47 -0.61 -1.62 -7.29
CA GLY A 47 0.77 -2.11 -7.19
C GLY A 47 1.43 -2.35 -8.56
N GLU A 48 0.71 -2.91 -9.52
CA GLU A 48 1.20 -3.11 -10.89
C GLU A 48 1.47 -1.77 -11.59
N GLY A 49 0.57 -0.80 -11.43
CA GLY A 49 0.77 0.57 -11.93
C GLY A 49 2.01 1.23 -11.32
N LEU A 50 2.20 1.11 -10.00
CA LEU A 50 3.38 1.60 -9.30
C LEU A 50 4.67 0.96 -9.83
N LYS A 51 4.68 -0.36 -10.00
CA LYS A 51 5.81 -1.10 -10.57
C LYS A 51 6.16 -0.58 -11.96
N GLY A 52 5.16 -0.40 -12.83
CA GLY A 52 5.38 0.13 -14.18
C GLY A 52 6.05 1.51 -14.19
N VAL A 53 5.53 2.45 -13.40
CA VAL A 53 6.09 3.83 -13.36
C VAL A 53 7.47 3.88 -12.70
N ILE A 54 7.70 3.10 -11.65
CA ILE A 54 8.99 3.03 -10.94
C ILE A 54 10.05 2.39 -11.84
N GLN A 55 9.73 1.30 -12.53
CA GLN A 55 10.65 0.61 -13.42
C GLN A 55 11.02 1.44 -14.65
N ALA A 56 10.08 2.22 -15.20
CA ALA A 56 10.31 3.04 -16.37
C ALA A 56 11.14 4.32 -16.10
N ALA A 57 11.28 4.73 -14.84
CA ALA A 57 12.01 5.94 -14.49
C ALA A 57 13.50 5.82 -14.83
N LYS A 58 14.11 6.88 -15.38
CA LYS A 58 15.56 6.92 -15.69
C LYS A 58 16.41 7.47 -14.56
N GLY A 59 15.78 8.11 -13.57
CA GLY A 59 16.44 8.74 -12.44
C GLY A 59 15.75 8.37 -11.14
N ARG A 60 15.99 9.18 -10.10
CA ARG A 60 15.38 9.01 -8.79
C ARG A 60 13.86 9.15 -8.87
N VAL A 61 13.16 8.33 -8.08
CA VAL A 61 11.72 8.38 -7.94
C VAL A 61 11.37 8.89 -6.54
N ALA A 62 10.51 9.88 -6.46
CA ALA A 62 9.93 10.36 -5.21
C ALA A 62 8.45 9.99 -5.18
N VAL A 63 8.01 9.29 -4.13
CA VAL A 63 6.61 8.91 -3.93
C VAL A 63 6.11 9.52 -2.64
N THR A 64 4.95 10.17 -2.69
CA THR A 64 4.25 10.67 -1.50
C THR A 64 3.02 9.82 -1.22
N THR A 65 2.78 9.52 0.04
CA THR A 65 1.62 8.74 0.48
C THR A 65 1.23 9.13 1.91
N PHE A 66 0.01 8.77 2.31
CA PHE A 66 -0.42 8.88 3.70
C PHE A 66 0.27 7.80 4.54
N SER A 67 0.75 8.18 5.72
CA SER A 67 1.42 7.22 6.61
C SER A 67 0.51 6.11 7.10
N SER A 68 -0.81 6.35 7.19
CA SER A 68 -1.79 5.35 7.60
C SER A 68 -2.04 4.26 6.56
N ASN A 69 -1.58 4.42 5.31
CA ASN A 69 -1.80 3.44 4.26
C ASN A 69 -0.62 2.45 4.16
N VAL A 70 -0.56 1.50 5.08
CA VAL A 70 0.48 0.45 5.14
C VAL A 70 0.50 -0.38 3.86
N GLY A 71 -0.66 -0.72 3.31
CA GLY A 71 -0.76 -1.47 2.04
C GLY A 71 -0.04 -0.78 0.90
N ARG A 72 -0.21 0.55 0.79
CA ARG A 72 0.51 1.36 -0.20
C ARG A 72 2.01 1.39 0.03
N ILE A 73 2.46 1.50 1.28
CA ILE A 73 3.89 1.47 1.62
C ILE A 73 4.52 0.14 1.17
N VAL A 74 3.86 -0.98 1.48
CA VAL A 74 4.29 -2.32 1.05
C VAL A 74 4.33 -2.42 -0.48
N SER A 75 3.30 -1.95 -1.19
CA SER A 75 3.29 -1.96 -2.66
C SER A 75 4.43 -1.14 -3.26
N ILE A 76 4.75 0.03 -2.69
CA ILE A 76 5.87 0.88 -3.13
C ILE A 76 7.21 0.16 -2.90
N ALA A 77 7.42 -0.41 -1.71
CA ALA A 77 8.66 -1.11 -1.37
C ALA A 77 8.87 -2.36 -2.24
N ARG A 78 7.81 -3.13 -2.53
CA ARG A 78 7.85 -4.26 -3.48
C ARG A 78 8.18 -3.80 -4.89
N ALA A 79 7.55 -2.73 -5.36
CA ALA A 79 7.82 -2.17 -6.68
C ALA A 79 9.26 -1.67 -6.81
N ALA A 80 9.80 -1.02 -5.78
CA ALA A 80 11.21 -0.62 -5.73
C ALA A 80 12.14 -1.83 -5.81
N ARG A 81 11.95 -2.83 -4.94
CA ARG A 81 12.71 -4.09 -4.96
C ARG A 81 12.70 -4.75 -6.33
N ASP A 82 11.52 -4.91 -6.93
CA ASP A 82 11.35 -5.57 -8.23
C ASP A 82 12.00 -4.78 -9.38
N ALA A 83 12.14 -3.47 -9.24
CA ALA A 83 12.84 -2.61 -10.18
C ALA A 83 14.35 -2.53 -9.93
N GLY A 84 14.88 -3.23 -8.91
CA GLY A 84 16.29 -3.16 -8.50
C GLY A 84 16.65 -1.87 -7.77
N ARG A 85 15.64 -1.12 -7.29
CA ARG A 85 15.78 0.16 -6.60
C ARG A 85 15.85 -0.02 -5.09
N GLN A 86 16.73 0.72 -4.47
CA GLN A 86 16.79 0.90 -3.02
C GLN A 86 15.73 1.93 -2.58
N CYS A 87 15.10 1.68 -1.43
CA CYS A 87 14.06 2.54 -0.89
C CYS A 87 14.54 3.19 0.41
N LEU A 88 14.19 4.46 0.62
CA LEU A 88 14.40 5.18 1.89
C LEU A 88 13.10 5.89 2.27
N VAL A 89 12.94 6.18 3.56
CA VAL A 89 11.71 6.76 4.09
C VAL A 89 11.99 8.13 4.70
N LEU A 90 11.30 9.14 4.21
CA LEU A 90 11.31 10.48 4.78
C LEU A 90 10.02 10.74 5.57
N GLY A 91 10.18 11.16 6.82
CA GLY A 91 9.08 11.64 7.65
C GLY A 91 8.76 10.77 8.88
N ARG A 92 8.69 11.42 10.04
CA ARG A 92 8.50 10.78 11.36
C ARG A 92 7.25 9.90 11.45
N SER A 93 6.14 10.32 10.85
CA SER A 93 4.88 9.57 10.89
C SER A 93 4.96 8.28 10.08
N LEU A 94 5.63 8.31 8.92
CA LEU A 94 5.85 7.11 8.10
C LEU A 94 6.75 6.12 8.82
N LYS A 95 7.89 6.58 9.35
CA LYS A 95 8.83 5.73 10.11
C LYS A 95 8.13 4.99 11.25
N ARG A 96 7.41 5.73 12.12
CA ARG A 96 6.67 5.13 13.23
C ARG A 96 5.64 4.09 12.79
N VAL A 97 4.95 4.30 11.67
CA VAL A 97 3.98 3.32 11.17
C VAL A 97 4.68 2.10 10.58
N ILE A 98 5.82 2.30 9.90
CA ILE A 98 6.64 1.22 9.35
C ILE A 98 7.19 0.35 10.49
N ASP A 99 7.70 0.96 11.56
CA ASP A 99 8.22 0.23 12.72
C ASP A 99 7.14 -0.70 13.31
N VAL A 100 5.94 -0.18 13.55
CA VAL A 100 4.80 -0.99 14.04
C VAL A 100 4.36 -2.04 13.01
N ALA A 101 4.40 -1.71 11.72
CA ALA A 101 4.01 -2.65 10.68
C ALA A 101 5.03 -3.81 10.54
N ASP A 102 6.31 -3.54 10.74
CA ASP A 102 7.39 -4.53 10.79
C ASP A 102 7.24 -5.44 12.00
N GLU A 103 6.98 -4.89 13.20
CA GLU A 103 6.67 -5.68 14.42
C GLU A 103 5.47 -6.64 14.23
N LEU A 104 4.53 -6.28 13.37
CA LEU A 104 3.34 -7.07 13.04
C LEU A 104 3.56 -8.02 11.84
N GLY A 105 4.75 -8.05 11.24
CA GLY A 105 5.11 -8.91 10.11
C GLY A 105 4.58 -8.44 8.74
N TYR A 106 4.07 -7.22 8.62
CA TYR A 106 3.58 -6.69 7.34
C TYR A 106 4.70 -6.33 6.36
N MET A 107 5.92 -6.15 6.86
CA MET A 107 7.10 -5.82 6.06
C MET A 107 7.95 -7.05 5.69
N ASP A 108 7.55 -8.25 6.10
CA ASP A 108 8.29 -9.49 5.86
C ASP A 108 8.61 -9.71 4.37
N GLY A 109 9.87 -10.05 4.10
CA GLY A 109 10.37 -10.30 2.75
C GLY A 109 10.62 -9.04 1.90
N LEU A 110 10.56 -7.86 2.50
CA LEU A 110 11.02 -6.61 1.88
C LEU A 110 12.49 -6.33 2.26
N PRO A 111 13.25 -5.65 1.38
CA PRO A 111 14.56 -5.13 1.76
C PRO A 111 14.44 -4.06 2.85
N GLU A 112 15.47 -3.93 3.68
CA GLU A 112 15.56 -2.84 4.63
C GLU A 112 15.55 -1.47 3.93
N PHE A 113 14.92 -0.50 4.58
CA PHE A 113 14.96 0.89 4.11
C PHE A 113 16.33 1.48 4.41
N ILE A 114 16.91 2.15 3.41
CA ILE A 114 18.19 2.82 3.53
C ILE A 114 18.07 4.05 4.45
N ALA A 115 19.11 4.28 5.24
CA ALA A 115 19.21 5.44 6.12
C ALA A 115 19.23 6.75 5.32
N GLU A 116 18.69 7.83 5.91
CA GLU A 116 18.62 9.12 5.21
C GLU A 116 20.00 9.69 4.91
N GLU A 117 20.97 9.42 5.78
CA GLU A 117 22.36 9.87 5.65
C GLU A 117 23.06 9.23 4.45
N ASP A 118 22.65 8.02 4.06
CA ASP A 118 23.25 7.28 2.96
C ASP A 118 22.75 7.70 1.58
N PHE A 119 21.68 8.53 1.52
CA PHE A 119 21.08 8.99 0.27
C PHE A 119 22.09 9.64 -0.70
N GLY A 120 23.11 10.32 -0.15
CA GLY A 120 24.16 10.97 -0.94
C GLY A 120 25.02 9.99 -1.73
N PHE A 121 25.14 8.74 -1.28
CA PHE A 121 25.97 7.70 -1.89
C PHE A 121 25.22 6.84 -2.90
N ILE A 122 23.90 6.98 -3.02
CA ILE A 122 23.07 6.20 -3.94
C ILE A 122 23.05 6.87 -5.33
N PRO A 123 23.45 6.16 -6.41
CA PRO A 123 23.38 6.67 -7.78
C PRO A 123 21.99 7.17 -8.16
N ARG A 124 21.89 8.08 -9.14
CA ARG A 124 20.58 8.62 -9.53
C ARG A 124 19.76 7.62 -10.32
N GLU A 125 20.44 6.70 -10.98
CA GLU A 125 19.90 5.67 -11.86
C GLU A 125 19.48 4.41 -11.09
N ASN A 126 19.84 4.34 -9.80
CA ASN A 126 19.40 3.29 -8.88
C ASN A 126 17.91 3.09 -9.02
#